data_AF-A0A4R0YPX3-F1
#
_entry.id   AF-A0A4R0YPX3-F1
#
_cell.length_a   1.000
_cell.length_b   1.000
_cell.length_c   1.000
_cell.angle_alpha   90.00
_cell.angle_beta   90.00
_cell.angle_gamma   90.00
#
_symmetry.space_group_name_H-M   'P 1'
#
loop_
_entity.id
_entity.type
_entity.pdbx_description
1 polymer ?
#
loop_
_entity_poly.entity_id
_entity_poly.type
_entity_poly.pdbx_seq_one_letter_code
_entity_poly.pdbx_strand_id
1 'polypeptide(L)' 'MSSISVETWALGPDTDGQWQGHWNLVTAGEAIPGRYGQTSYRYRSETEARGAAMGLGKMDRRNMRAILRVFRRR' A
#
# COMPACT_ATOMS: atom_id res chain seq x y z
N MET A 1 5.58 -20.85 -4.13
CA MET A 1 6.20 -19.52 -4.32
C MET A 1 5.46 -18.54 -3.43
N SER A 2 6.12 -17.87 -2.49
CA SER A 2 5.49 -16.84 -1.66
C SER A 2 5.21 -15.62 -2.53
N SER A 3 3.94 -15.27 -2.74
CA SER A 3 3.55 -14.04 -3.43
C SER A 3 3.68 -12.87 -2.48
N ILE A 4 4.41 -11.83 -2.92
CA ILE A 4 4.41 -10.53 -2.28
C ILE A 4 3.33 -9.67 -2.94
N SER A 5 2.45 -9.07 -2.15
CA SER A 5 1.41 -8.16 -2.63
C SER A 5 1.34 -6.91 -1.76
N VAL A 6 0.75 -5.84 -2.31
CA VAL A 6 0.43 -4.63 -1.57
C VAL A 6 -1.05 -4.70 -1.23
N GLU A 7 -1.39 -4.67 0.05
CA GLU A 7 -2.78 -4.48 0.50
C GLU A 7 -3.03 -3.01 0.78
N THR A 8 -4.26 -2.59 0.52
CA THR A 8 -4.66 -1.19 0.66
C THR A 8 -6.05 -1.10 1.26
N TRP A 9 -6.20 -0.12 2.14
CA TRP A 9 -7.47 0.28 2.73
C TRP A 9 -7.50 1.80 2.84
N ALA A 10 -8.67 2.35 3.16
CA ALA A 10 -8.80 3.76 3.47
C ALA A 10 -9.47 3.93 4.83
N LEU A 11 -9.07 4.98 5.55
CA LEU A 11 -9.68 5.42 6.79
C LEU A 11 -10.42 6.72 6.51
N GLY A 12 -11.69 6.78 6.88
CA GLY A 12 -12.52 7.95 6.66
C GLY A 12 -14.02 7.61 6.56
N PRO A 13 -14.83 8.58 6.11
CA PRO A 13 -14.41 9.96 5.90
C PRO A 13 -14.15 10.69 7.23
N ASP A 14 -13.26 11.68 7.23
CA ASP A 14 -13.14 12.64 8.32
C ASP A 14 -14.30 13.65 8.32
N THR A 15 -14.24 14.65 9.21
CA THR A 15 -15.23 15.72 9.33
C THR A 15 -15.40 16.55 8.05
N ASP A 16 -14.39 16.57 7.18
CA ASP A 16 -14.39 17.30 5.91
C ASP A 16 -14.82 16.39 4.74
N GLY A 17 -15.29 15.17 5.02
CA GLY A 17 -15.69 14.21 4.00
C GLY A 17 -14.52 13.51 3.29
N GLN A 18 -13.31 13.58 3.85
CA GLN A 18 -12.10 13.13 3.16
C GLN A 18 -11.57 11.79 3.69
N TRP A 19 -10.94 11.03 2.80
CA TRP A 19 -10.44 9.68 3.03
C TRP A 19 -8.92 9.65 3.01
N GLN A 20 -8.31 9.02 4.00
CA GLN A 20 -6.87 8.80 4.12
C GLN A 20 -6.54 7.39 3.60
N GLY A 21 -5.67 7.28 2.59
CA GLY A 21 -5.27 5.98 2.04
C GLY A 21 -4.13 5.36 2.85
N HIS A 22 -4.17 4.05 3.07
CA HIS A 22 -3.15 3.27 3.78
C HIS A 22 -2.75 2.04 2.98
N TRP A 23 -1.49 1.62 3.17
CA TRP A 23 -0.96 0.41 2.54
C TRP A 23 0.00 -0.33 3.47
N ASN A 24 0.11 -1.64 3.25
CA ASN A 24 1.20 -2.46 3.75
C ASN A 24 1.65 -3.47 2.67
N LEU A 25 2.87 -3.98 2.83
CA LEU A 25 3.39 -5.06 2.01
C LEU A 25 3.15 -6.38 2.75
N VAL A 26 2.50 -7.34 2.10
CA VAL A 26 2.21 -8.66 2.67
C VAL A 26 2.95 -9.74 1.90
N THR A 27 3.34 -10.81 2.61
CA THR A 27 3.88 -12.04 2.04
C THR A 27 3.17 -13.22 2.67
N ALA A 28 2.63 -14.13 1.86
CA ALA A 28 1.89 -15.30 2.34
C ALA A 28 0.76 -14.96 3.36
N GLY A 29 0.13 -13.79 3.21
CA GLY A 29 -0.95 -13.33 4.10
C GLY A 29 -0.48 -12.58 5.35
N GLU A 30 0.82 -12.45 5.58
CA GLU A 30 1.37 -11.72 6.73
C GLU A 30 1.98 -10.39 6.33
N ALA A 31 1.68 -9.34 7.10
CA ALA A 31 2.28 -8.02 6.91
C ALA A 31 3.77 -8.03 7.25
N ILE A 32 4.58 -7.48 6.35
CA ILE A 32 6.02 -7.37 6.54
C ILE A 32 6.32 -6.18 7.46
N PRO A 33 6.99 -6.39 8.61
CA PRO A 33 7.32 -5.30 9.53
C PRO A 33 8.06 -4.14 8.86
N GLY A 34 7.63 -2.90 9.14
CA GLY A 34 8.24 -1.68 8.59
C GLY A 34 7.93 -1.41 7.11
N ARG A 35 7.10 -2.24 6.46
CA ARG A 35 6.65 -2.05 5.08
C ARG A 35 5.19 -1.62 5.04
N TYR A 36 4.95 -0.42 5.54
CA TYR A 36 3.62 0.20 5.55
C TYR A 36 3.75 1.71 5.37
N GLY A 37 2.62 2.34 5.07
CA GLY A 37 2.53 3.79 4.96
C GLY A 37 1.10 4.27 4.74
N GLN A 38 0.98 5.58 4.60
CA GLN A 38 -0.25 6.27 4.27
C GLN A 38 0.01 7.33 3.21
N THR A 39 -1.04 7.75 2.52
CA THR A 39 -0.96 8.85 1.55
C THR A 39 -0.64 10.17 2.25
N SER A 40 0.10 11.08 1.60
CA SER A 40 0.35 12.41 2.17
C SER A 40 -0.88 13.32 2.14
N TYR A 41 -1.77 13.07 1.19
CA TYR A 41 -3.02 13.79 1.01
C TYR A 41 -4.21 12.91 1.39
N ARG A 42 -5.31 13.58 1.71
CA ARG A 42 -6.64 12.97 1.83
C ARG A 42 -7.43 13.21 0.54
N TYR A 43 -8.38 12.32 0.26
CA TYR A 43 -9.08 12.25 -1.01
C TYR A 43 -10.59 12.35 -0.83
N ARG A 44 -11.31 12.74 -1.87
CA ARG A 44 -12.77 12.93 -1.79
C ARG A 44 -13.56 11.62 -1.81
N SER A 45 -12.90 10.49 -2.06
CA SER A 45 -13.52 9.17 -2.08
C SER A 45 -12.59 8.09 -1.55
N GLU A 46 -13.20 7.03 -1.00
CA GLU A 46 -12.48 5.83 -0.55
C GLU A 46 -11.67 5.20 -1.69
N THR A 47 -12.26 5.08 -2.88
CA THR A 47 -11.64 4.49 -4.06
C THR A 47 -10.37 5.22 -4.48
N GLU A 48 -10.41 6.55 -4.48
CA GLU A 48 -9.25 7.38 -4.83
C GLU A 48 -8.13 7.23 -3.78
N ALA A 49 -8.49 7.24 -2.49
CA ALA A 49 -7.54 7.01 -1.41
C ALA A 49 -6.85 5.63 -1.49
N ARG A 50 -7.61 4.57 -1.78
CA ARG A 50 -7.07 3.21 -1.97
C ARG A 50 -6.19 3.12 -3.22
N GLY A 51 -6.62 3.74 -4.33
CA GLY A 51 -5.84 3.81 -5.57
C GLY A 51 -4.50 4.51 -5.37
N ALA A 52 -4.48 5.65 -4.68
CA ALA A 52 -3.26 6.36 -4.35
C ALA A 52 -2.35 5.57 -3.40
N ALA A 53 -2.93 4.93 -2.38
CA ALA A 53 -2.18 4.06 -1.47
C ALA A 53 -1.54 2.87 -2.20
N MET A 54 -2.24 2.30 -3.19
CA MET A 54 -1.71 1.22 -4.04
C MET A 54 -0.50 1.70 -4.85
N GLY A 55 -0.59 2.89 -5.46
CA GLY A 55 0.52 3.52 -6.17
C GLY A 55 1.74 3.72 -5.27
N LEU A 56 1.53 4.29 -4.08
CA LEU A 56 2.59 4.51 -3.10
C LEU A 56 3.23 3.20 -2.63
N GLY A 57 2.43 2.20 -2.25
CA GLY A 57 2.94 0.90 -1.82
C GLY A 57 3.77 0.22 -2.91
N LYS A 58 3.37 0.30 -4.19
CA LYS A 58 4.15 -0.26 -5.31
C LYS A 58 5.46 0.50 -5.56
N MET A 59 5.45 1.82 -5.42
CA MET A 59 6.59 2.69 -5.72
C MET A 59 7.52 2.92 -4.52
N ASP A 60 7.15 2.49 -3.31
CA ASP A 60 7.99 2.68 -2.14
C ASP A 60 9.35 1.98 -2.33
N ARG A 61 10.44 2.74 -2.18
CA ARG A 61 11.82 2.25 -2.30
C ARG A 61 12.12 1.07 -1.39
N ARG A 62 11.44 1.00 -0.23
CA ARG A 62 11.49 -0.10 0.73
C ARG A 62 10.98 -1.41 0.12
N ASN A 63 9.99 -1.33 -0.76
CA ASN A 63 9.33 -2.46 -1.39
C ASN A 63 10.02 -2.87 -2.69
N MET A 64 10.62 -1.92 -3.43
CA MET A 64 11.28 -2.19 -4.71
C MET A 64 12.35 -3.29 -4.63
N ARG A 65 13.17 -3.34 -3.58
CA ARG A 65 14.16 -4.42 -3.41
C ARG A 65 13.53 -5.79 -3.14
N ALA A 66 12.43 -5.83 -2.40
CA ALA A 66 11.70 -7.06 -2.10
C ALA A 66 10.98 -7.59 -3.35
N ILE A 67 10.33 -6.69 -4.08
CA ILE A 67 9.63 -6.97 -5.34
C ILE A 67 10.63 -7.45 -6.41
N LEU A 68 11.74 -6.74 -6.62
CA LEU A 68 12.76 -7.13 -7.61
C LEU A 68 13.41 -8.49 -7.32
N ARG A 69 13.58 -8.87 -6.04
CA ARG A 69 14.08 -10.21 -5.67
C ARG A 69 13.10 -11.33 -6.02
N VAL A 70 11.79 -11.08 -5.96
CA VAL A 70 10.77 -12.04 -6.41
C VAL A 70 10.80 -12.18 -7.93
N PHE A 71 10.98 -11.08 -8.67
CA PHE A 71 11.03 -11.11 -10.13
C PHE A 71 12.31 -11.73 -10.71
N ARG A 72 13.44 -11.69 -10.01
CA ARG A 72 14.74 -12.22 -10.50
C ARG A 72 14.92 -13.75 -10.36
N ARG A 73 13.94 -14.46 -9.80
CA ARG A 73 13.94 -15.93 -9.65
C ARG A 73 12.97 -16.64 -10.62
N ARG A 74 12.51 -15.96 -11.67
CA ARG A 74 11.78 -16.56 -12.78
C ARG A 74 12.67 -16.67 -14.00
#